data_AF-A0A550H9W4-F1
#
_entry.id   AF-A0A550H9W4-F1
#
_cell.length_a   1.000
_cell.length_b   1.000
_cell.length_c   1.000
_cell.angle_alpha   90.00
_cell.angle_beta   90.00
_cell.angle_gamma   90.00
#
_symmetry.space_group_name_H-M   'P 1'
#
loop_
_entity.id
_entity.type
_entity.pdbx_description
1 polymer ?
#
loop_
_entity_poly.entity_id
_entity_poly.type
_entity_poly.pdbx_seq_one_letter_code
_entity_poly.pdbx_strand_id
1 'polypeptide(L)'
;VKPYFGVGKRPYDPKFKVLAYQLTTTDCPHLVEDKCTNYEERPASCRQYPFSLDPDPEEGALLGVDMNCPAAVELVSGSDGRIEFPDKESAEKLLELKKKAAENPRRSWLYDLGSEKWVRYDKLV
;
A
#
# COMPACT_ATOMS: atom_id res chain seq x y z
N VAL A 1 -9.32 12.60 4.84
CA VAL A 1 -9.17 11.36 4.04
C VAL A 1 -9.88 11.52 2.71
N LYS A 2 -9.33 10.96 1.62
CA LYS A 2 -9.95 10.87 0.29
C LYS A 2 -10.00 9.41 -0.15
N PRO A 3 -10.79 9.04 -1.16
CA PRO A 3 -10.72 7.70 -1.73
C PRO A 3 -9.29 7.37 -2.18
N TYR A 4 -8.92 6.09 -2.14
CA TYR A 4 -7.68 5.57 -2.71
C TYR A 4 -7.98 4.63 -3.87
N PHE A 5 -8.75 3.58 -3.61
CA PHE A 5 -9.05 2.54 -4.58
C PHE A 5 -10.54 2.32 -4.73
N GLY A 6 -11.02 2.19 -5.96
CA GLY A 6 -12.41 1.91 -6.27
C GLY A 6 -12.59 0.98 -7.47
N VAL A 7 -13.71 0.28 -7.49
CA VAL A 7 -14.08 -0.69 -8.52
C VAL A 7 -15.42 -0.34 -9.17
N GLY A 8 -15.48 -0.42 -10.49
CA GLY A 8 -16.70 -0.16 -11.26
C GLY A 8 -16.42 0.25 -12.71
N LYS A 9 -17.49 0.42 -13.50
CA LYS A 9 -17.37 0.80 -14.91
C LYS A 9 -16.85 2.22 -15.06
N ARG A 10 -17.36 3.16 -14.26
CA ARG A 10 -16.88 4.55 -14.15
C ARG A 10 -16.96 5.00 -12.69
N PRO A 11 -16.11 5.94 -12.26
CA PRO A 11 -16.25 6.60 -10.98
C PRO A 11 -17.62 7.26 -10.85
N TYR A 12 -18.18 7.23 -9.64
CA TYR A 12 -19.48 7.83 -9.29
C TYR A 12 -20.73 7.18 -9.91
N ASP A 13 -20.60 6.13 -10.74
CA ASP A 13 -21.74 5.32 -11.17
C ASP A 13 -22.43 4.65 -9.95
N PRO A 14 -23.75 4.36 -9.99
CA PRO A 14 -24.45 3.72 -8.86
C PRO A 14 -23.88 2.36 -8.41
N LYS A 15 -23.13 1.68 -9.29
CA LYS A 15 -22.46 0.39 -9.00
C LYS A 15 -20.98 0.55 -8.66
N PHE A 16 -20.45 1.77 -8.64
CA PHE A 16 -19.06 2.03 -8.26
C PHE A 16 -18.90 1.91 -6.75
N LYS A 17 -17.88 1.19 -6.31
CA LYS A 17 -17.59 0.97 -4.89
C LYS A 17 -16.18 1.42 -4.58
N VAL A 18 -16.04 2.31 -3.61
CA VAL A 18 -14.74 2.64 -3.01
C VAL A 18 -14.41 1.56 -1.99
N LEU A 19 -13.23 0.94 -2.13
CA LEU A 19 -12.78 -0.16 -1.27
C LEU A 19 -11.67 0.27 -0.31
N ALA A 20 -10.99 1.37 -0.58
CA ALA A 20 -9.94 1.91 0.29
C ALA A 20 -9.88 3.43 0.22
N TYR A 21 -9.32 4.03 1.28
CA TYR A 21 -9.14 5.47 1.45
C TYR A 21 -7.68 5.78 1.78
N GLN A 22 -7.25 7.01 1.49
CA GLN A 22 -5.92 7.54 1.78
C GLN A 22 -6.00 8.86 2.54
N LEU A 23 -4.92 9.19 3.24
CA LEU A 23 -4.72 10.49 3.85
C LEU A 23 -4.38 11.51 2.75
N THR A 24 -4.81 12.75 2.96
CA THR A 24 -4.62 13.86 2.00
C THR A 24 -3.40 14.72 2.30
N THR A 25 -2.74 14.46 3.43
CA THR A 25 -1.60 15.24 3.89
C THR A 25 -0.33 14.56 3.40
N THR A 26 0.51 15.31 2.70
CA THR A 26 1.87 14.88 2.32
C THR A 26 2.79 14.88 3.54
N ASP A 27 2.58 15.83 4.44
CA ASP A 27 3.29 15.91 5.71
C ASP A 27 2.65 14.93 6.69
N CYS A 28 3.43 13.95 7.10
CA CYS A 28 3.05 13.08 8.19
C CYS A 28 3.13 13.92 9.48
N PRO A 29 2.02 14.15 10.21
CA PRO A 29 2.04 14.94 11.45
C PRO A 29 2.87 14.26 12.57
N HIS A 30 3.26 13.01 12.35
CA HIS A 30 4.12 12.24 13.24
C HIS A 30 5.58 12.19 12.77
N LEU A 31 5.96 12.86 11.69
CA LEU A 31 7.36 12.92 11.23
C LEU A 31 8.04 14.16 11.82
N VAL A 32 8.98 13.95 12.74
CA VAL A 32 9.78 14.99 13.40
C VAL A 32 11.25 14.58 13.33
N GLU A 33 12.11 15.46 12.81
CA GLU A 33 13.55 15.19 12.64
C GLU A 33 13.83 13.84 11.92
N ASP A 34 13.12 13.60 10.81
CA ASP A 34 13.18 12.36 10.01
C ASP A 34 12.83 11.07 10.79
N LYS A 35 12.19 11.19 11.94
CA LYS A 35 11.71 10.08 12.76
C LYS A 35 10.21 10.11 12.94
N CYS A 36 9.59 8.93 12.84
CA CYS A 36 8.16 8.78 13.10
C CYS A 36 7.92 8.64 14.61
N THR A 37 7.30 9.66 15.23
CA THR A 37 7.13 9.79 16.69
C THR A 37 6.18 8.77 17.29
N ASN A 38 5.30 8.18 16.48
CA ASN A 38 4.36 7.15 16.90
C ASN A 38 4.60 5.82 16.18
N TYR A 39 5.79 5.59 15.63
CA TYR A 39 6.07 4.44 14.77
C TYR A 39 5.62 3.12 15.39
N GLU A 40 5.96 2.88 16.65
CA GLU A 40 5.58 1.66 17.40
C GLU A 40 4.07 1.52 17.64
N GLU A 41 3.34 2.63 17.67
CA GLU A 41 1.89 2.67 17.86
C GLU A 41 1.12 2.49 16.54
N ARG A 42 1.80 2.54 15.39
CA ARG A 42 1.16 2.40 14.09
C ARG A 42 0.70 0.95 13.90
N PRO A 43 -0.53 0.72 13.38
CA PRO A 43 -0.89 -0.59 12.85
C PRO A 43 0.18 -1.03 11.86
N ALA A 44 0.62 -2.28 11.89
CA ALA A 44 1.76 -2.67 11.07
C ALA A 44 1.46 -2.62 9.55
N SER A 45 0.18 -2.57 9.13
CA SER A 45 -0.20 -2.17 7.76
C SER A 45 0.31 -0.79 7.37
N CYS A 46 0.34 0.15 8.31
CA CYS A 46 0.88 1.48 8.10
C CYS A 46 2.41 1.53 8.33
N ARG A 47 3.01 0.46 8.87
CA ARG A 47 4.46 0.20 8.95
C ARG A 47 4.97 -0.65 7.77
N GLN A 48 4.27 -0.67 6.64
CA GLN A 48 4.82 -1.21 5.36
C GLN A 48 6.07 -0.46 4.86
N TYR A 49 6.66 0.40 5.66
CA TYR A 49 8.03 0.84 5.46
C TYR A 49 8.89 0.08 6.47
N PRO A 50 9.90 -0.69 6.05
CA PRO A 50 10.54 -0.65 4.73
C PRO A 50 10.12 -1.76 3.76
N PHE A 51 8.99 -2.43 3.95
CA PHE A 51 8.60 -3.60 3.13
C PHE A 51 7.23 -3.50 2.45
N SER A 52 7.15 -3.86 1.18
CA SER A 52 5.89 -3.98 0.44
C SER A 52 5.55 -5.43 0.15
N LEU A 53 4.24 -5.74 0.12
CA LEU A 53 3.76 -6.96 -0.51
C LEU A 53 3.22 -6.62 -1.89
N ASP A 54 3.72 -7.29 -2.91
CA ASP A 54 3.31 -7.13 -4.30
C ASP A 54 2.80 -8.45 -4.88
N PRO A 55 1.85 -8.43 -5.83
CA PRO A 55 1.36 -9.67 -6.43
C PRO A 55 2.46 -10.39 -7.21
N ASP A 56 2.65 -11.67 -6.93
CA ASP A 56 3.50 -12.56 -7.73
C ASP A 56 2.66 -13.56 -8.53
N PRO A 57 2.96 -13.82 -9.82
CA PRO A 57 2.25 -14.81 -10.61
C PRO A 57 2.50 -16.27 -10.18
N GLU A 58 3.65 -16.58 -9.60
CA GLU A 58 4.09 -17.95 -9.28
C GLU A 58 3.88 -18.29 -7.80
N GLU A 59 4.33 -17.41 -6.91
CA GLU A 59 4.36 -17.60 -5.45
C GLU A 59 3.22 -16.83 -4.73
N GLY A 60 2.39 -16.10 -5.49
CA GLY A 60 1.25 -15.35 -5.00
C GLY A 60 1.58 -14.01 -4.32
N ALA A 61 2.76 -13.83 -3.72
CA ALA A 61 3.21 -12.56 -3.14
C ALA A 61 4.74 -12.42 -3.16
N LEU A 62 5.23 -11.25 -3.61
CA LEU A 62 6.61 -10.82 -3.44
C LEU A 62 6.74 -9.89 -2.23
N LEU A 63 7.79 -10.10 -1.43
CA LEU A 63 8.22 -9.16 -0.41
C LEU A 63 9.25 -8.20 -1.01
N GLY A 64 8.85 -6.95 -1.26
CA GLY A 64 9.77 -5.87 -1.57
C GLY A 64 10.36 -5.31 -0.29
N VAL A 65 11.67 -5.03 -0.27
CA VAL A 65 12.35 -4.40 0.87
C VAL A 65 13.19 -3.23 0.35
N ASP A 66 13.02 -2.04 0.92
CA ASP A 66 13.84 -0.88 0.58
C ASP A 66 15.22 -0.96 1.23
N MET A 67 16.20 -1.43 0.47
CA MET A 67 17.59 -1.58 0.93
C MET A 67 18.32 -0.24 1.14
N ASN A 68 17.73 0.89 0.76
CA ASN A 68 18.27 2.21 1.14
C ASN A 68 17.85 2.61 2.57
N CYS A 69 16.93 1.88 3.19
CA CYS A 69 16.52 2.10 4.56
C CYS A 69 17.46 1.34 5.53
N PRO A 70 18.20 2.04 6.41
CA PRO A 70 19.10 1.38 7.37
C PRO A 70 18.39 0.37 8.29
N ALA A 71 17.15 0.67 8.70
CA ALA A 71 16.34 -0.24 9.52
C ALA A 71 15.98 -1.54 8.77
N ALA A 72 15.77 -1.47 7.45
CA ALA A 72 15.53 -2.64 6.63
C ALA A 72 16.79 -3.50 6.50
N VAL A 73 17.93 -2.85 6.26
CA VAL A 73 19.23 -3.52 6.12
C VAL A 73 19.59 -4.24 7.41
N GLU A 74 19.41 -3.60 8.57
CA GLU A 74 19.66 -4.21 9.88
C GLU A 74 18.75 -5.43 10.12
N LEU A 75 17.45 -5.28 9.81
CA LEU A 75 16.46 -6.35 9.99
C LEU A 75 16.70 -7.55 9.05
N VAL A 76 17.13 -7.31 7.80
CA VAL A 76 17.54 -8.39 6.89
C VAL A 76 18.85 -9.04 7.34
N SER A 77 19.86 -8.24 7.70
CA SER A 77 21.21 -8.72 8.06
C SER A 77 21.24 -9.48 9.39
N GLY A 78 20.33 -9.13 10.31
CA GLY A 78 20.17 -9.81 11.61
C GLY A 78 19.24 -11.02 11.57
N SER A 79 18.56 -11.27 10.45
CA SER A 79 17.66 -12.43 10.29
C SER A 79 18.39 -13.67 9.80
N ASP A 80 17.92 -14.85 10.17
CA ASP A 80 18.36 -16.15 9.64
C ASP A 80 17.71 -16.47 8.27
N GLY A 81 17.25 -15.44 7.56
CA GLY A 81 16.38 -15.55 6.39
C GLY A 81 14.90 -15.59 6.72
N ARG A 82 14.50 -15.56 8.01
CA ARG A 82 13.10 -15.40 8.43
C ARG A 82 12.88 -14.04 9.04
N ILE A 83 11.95 -13.30 8.46
CA ILE A 83 11.54 -12.01 8.98
C ILE A 83 10.11 -12.17 9.50
N GLU A 84 9.94 -12.00 10.81
CA GLU A 84 8.62 -11.93 11.42
C GLU A 84 8.12 -10.50 11.36
N PHE A 85 6.94 -10.33 10.77
CA PHE A 85 6.28 -9.04 10.67
C PHE A 85 5.03 -9.03 11.56
N PRO A 86 4.90 -8.09 12.52
CA PRO A 86 3.63 -7.86 13.18
C PRO A 86 2.56 -7.46 12.13
N ASP A 87 1.29 -7.73 12.43
CA ASP A 87 0.10 -7.45 11.59
C ASP A 87 0.20 -7.82 10.09
N LYS A 88 0.76 -9.00 9.79
CA LYS A 88 0.75 -9.62 8.44
C LYS A 88 -0.60 -9.53 7.72
N GLU A 89 -1.70 -9.79 8.42
CA GLU A 89 -3.08 -9.73 7.90
C GLU A 89 -3.39 -8.36 7.25
N SER A 90 -2.84 -7.31 7.84
CA SER A 90 -3.02 -5.93 7.43
C SER A 90 -2.28 -5.65 6.11
N ALA A 91 -1.07 -6.20 5.95
CA ALA A 91 -0.33 -6.16 4.69
C ALA A 91 -0.98 -7.04 3.60
N GLU A 92 -1.53 -8.20 3.99
CA GLU A 92 -2.28 -9.09 3.09
C GLU A 92 -3.54 -8.41 2.54
N LYS A 93 -4.28 -7.63 3.34
CA LYS A 93 -5.41 -6.81 2.86
C LYS A 93 -5.01 -5.82 1.77
N LEU A 94 -3.85 -5.18 1.91
CA LEU A 94 -3.33 -4.27 0.87
C LEU A 94 -2.92 -5.04 -0.39
N LEU A 95 -2.32 -6.23 -0.23
CA LEU A 95 -2.03 -7.14 -1.34
C LEU A 95 -3.30 -7.58 -2.07
N GLU A 96 -4.39 -7.90 -1.36
CA GLU A 96 -5.67 -8.24 -1.97
C GLU A 96 -6.24 -7.11 -2.83
N LEU A 97 -6.10 -5.86 -2.39
CA LEU A 97 -6.50 -4.70 -3.20
C LEU A 97 -5.67 -4.60 -4.48
N LYS A 98 -4.34 -4.80 -4.39
CA LYS A 98 -3.45 -4.83 -5.56
C LYS A 98 -3.82 -5.96 -6.52
N LYS A 99 -4.12 -7.16 -6.01
CA LYS A 99 -4.60 -8.31 -6.81
C LYS A 99 -5.91 -7.99 -7.51
N LYS A 100 -6.90 -7.46 -6.81
CA LYS A 100 -8.18 -7.01 -7.42
C LYS A 100 -7.95 -5.97 -8.51
N ALA A 101 -7.00 -5.06 -8.32
CA ALA A 101 -6.64 -4.07 -9.33
C ALA A 101 -6.09 -4.74 -10.59
N ALA A 102 -5.16 -5.68 -10.45
CA ALA A 102 -4.53 -6.43 -11.52
C ALA A 102 -5.47 -7.41 -12.24
N GLU A 103 -6.43 -8.03 -11.54
CA GLU A 103 -7.42 -8.95 -12.13
C GLU A 103 -8.36 -8.25 -13.12
N ASN A 104 -8.72 -6.98 -12.85
CA ASN A 104 -9.69 -6.23 -13.64
C ASN A 104 -9.25 -4.77 -13.86
N PRO A 105 -8.12 -4.52 -14.54
CA PRO A 105 -7.48 -3.21 -14.55
C PRO A 105 -8.32 -2.13 -15.26
N ARG A 106 -9.22 -2.53 -16.17
CA ARG A 106 -10.18 -1.64 -16.85
C ARG A 106 -11.40 -1.24 -15.99
N ARG A 107 -11.61 -1.90 -14.86
CA ARG A 107 -12.68 -1.61 -13.89
C ARG A 107 -12.14 -1.16 -12.54
N SER A 108 -10.83 -1.03 -12.44
CA SER A 108 -10.11 -0.63 -11.24
C SER A 108 -9.62 0.79 -11.41
N TRP A 109 -9.77 1.59 -10.35
CA TRP A 109 -9.50 3.02 -10.38
C TRP A 109 -8.72 3.40 -9.12
N LEU A 110 -7.69 4.22 -9.31
CA LEU A 110 -6.93 4.85 -8.25
C LEU A 110 -7.25 6.34 -8.24
N TYR A 111 -7.51 6.90 -7.06
CA TYR A 111 -7.72 8.34 -6.92
C TYR A 111 -6.36 9.01 -6.74
N ASP A 112 -5.95 9.80 -7.73
CA ASP A 112 -4.73 10.58 -7.67
C ASP A 112 -4.97 11.87 -6.89
N LEU A 113 -4.22 12.07 -5.80
CA LEU A 113 -4.30 13.27 -4.99
C LEU A 113 -3.71 14.50 -5.70
N GLY A 114 -2.73 14.32 -6.58
CA GLY A 114 -2.09 15.43 -7.28
C GLY A 114 -3.02 16.11 -8.28
N SER A 115 -3.75 15.31 -9.07
CA SER A 115 -4.74 15.82 -10.03
C SER A 115 -6.17 15.86 -9.49
N GLU A 116 -6.40 15.38 -8.27
CA GLU A 116 -7.70 15.19 -7.62
C GLU A 116 -8.72 14.39 -8.46
N LYS A 117 -8.23 13.42 -9.25
CA LYS A 117 -9.04 12.66 -10.20
C LYS A 117 -8.89 11.17 -10.03
N TRP A 118 -9.94 10.45 -10.40
CA TRP A 118 -9.86 9.01 -10.61
C TRP A 118 -9.11 8.71 -11.91
N VAL A 119 -8.05 7.92 -11.79
CA VAL A 119 -7.25 7.39 -12.90
C VAL A 119 -7.48 5.89 -12.98
N ARG A 120 -7.65 5.38 -14.21
CA ARG A 120 -7.90 3.96 -14.42
C ARG A 120 -6.60 3.18 -14.26
N TYR A 121 -6.65 2.01 -13.63
CA TYR A 121 -5.46 1.24 -13.25
C TYR A 121 -4.63 0.82 -14.47
N ASP A 122 -5.27 0.41 -15.57
CA ASP A 122 -4.61 0.08 -16.86
C ASP A 122 -3.91 1.27 -17.55
N LYS A 123 -3.99 2.49 -17.00
CA LYS A 123 -3.30 3.68 -17.51
C LYS A 123 -2.10 4.08 -16.65
N LEU A 124 -1.89 3.39 -15.54
CA LEU A 124 -0.81 3.62 -14.59
C LEU A 124 0.31 2.57 -14.70
N VAL A 125 0.00 1.41 -15.29
CA VAL A 125 0.93 0.31 -15.57
C VAL A 125 1.46 0.43 -17.00
#